data_AF-A0A9W4G2B8-F1
#
_entry.id   AF-A0A9W4G2B8-F1
#
_cell.length_a   1.000
_cell.length_b   1.000
_cell.length_c   1.000
_cell.angle_alpha   90.00
_cell.angle_beta   90.00
_cell.angle_gamma   90.00
#
_symmetry.space_group_name_H-M   'P 1'
#
loop_
_entity.id
_entity.type
_entity.pdbx_description
1 polymer ?
#
loop_
_entity_poly.entity_id
_entity_poly.type
_entity_poly.pdbx_seq_one_letter_code
_entity_poly.pdbx_strand_id
1 'polypeptide(L)'
;MSDSTYILNDDDVINTSESALMFQCTFKASEFLSIMESKLEEENLFKEGIECQLLRPGKSWQTGKFRIRLEFCPDEPDAEPKGIPTSEFTSPPTTPAVPSDSDSDIPPFVPRPTKSVGMWS
;
A
#
# COMPACT_ATOMS: atom_id res chain seq x y z
N MET A 1 26.22 11.32 -10.96
CA MET A 1 24.76 11.16 -11.10
C MET A 1 24.37 10.20 -10.01
N SER A 2 23.42 10.55 -9.16
CA SER A 2 22.98 9.65 -8.09
C SER A 2 21.98 8.68 -8.70
N ASP A 3 22.33 7.39 -8.76
CA ASP A 3 21.38 6.35 -9.13
C ASP A 3 20.40 6.20 -7.96
N SER A 4 19.21 6.78 -8.12
CA SER A 4 18.14 6.68 -7.12
C SER A 4 17.39 5.38 -7.32
N THR A 5 17.91 4.29 -6.77
CA THR A 5 17.24 2.99 -6.79
C THR A 5 16.43 2.77 -5.53
N TYR A 6 15.25 2.18 -5.64
CA TYR A 6 14.48 1.74 -4.48
C TYR A 6 14.05 0.27 -4.60
N ILE A 7 13.94 -0.38 -3.45
CA ILE A 7 13.48 -1.77 -3.36
C ILE A 7 11.97 -1.79 -3.48
N LEU A 8 11.45 -2.67 -4.34
CA LEU A 8 10.01 -2.86 -4.52
C LEU A 8 9.41 -3.58 -3.32
N ASN A 9 8.23 -3.12 -2.91
CA ASN A 9 7.36 -3.74 -1.92
C ASN A 9 6.38 -4.70 -2.59
N ASP A 10 5.79 -5.60 -1.81
CA ASP A 10 4.90 -6.65 -2.30
C ASP A 10 3.67 -6.16 -3.08
N ASP A 11 3.19 -4.96 -2.75
CA ASP A 11 2.03 -4.33 -3.39
C ASP A 11 2.37 -3.44 -4.60
N ASP A 12 3.65 -3.20 -4.85
CA ASP A 12 4.06 -2.39 -6.00
C ASP A 12 3.71 -3.13 -7.30
N VAL A 13 3.15 -2.38 -8.26
CA VAL A 13 2.69 -2.93 -9.54
C VAL A 13 3.68 -2.54 -10.62
N ILE A 14 4.16 -3.54 -11.35
CA ILE A 14 5.10 -3.39 -12.45
C ILE A 14 4.38 -3.69 -13.75
N ASN A 15 4.65 -2.89 -14.77
CA ASN A 15 4.25 -3.16 -16.14
C ASN A 15 5.50 -3.33 -17.01
N THR A 16 5.59 -4.42 -17.76
CA THR A 16 6.68 -4.76 -18.67
C THR A 16 6.11 -5.10 -20.04
N SER A 17 6.74 -4.64 -21.12
CA SER A 17 6.28 -4.94 -22.48
C SER A 17 6.36 -6.43 -22.81
N GLU A 18 7.36 -7.12 -22.27
CA GLU A 18 7.55 -8.56 -22.40
C GLU A 18 8.15 -9.09 -21.10
N SER A 19 7.57 -10.18 -20.56
CA SER A 19 8.15 -10.94 -19.46
C SER A 19 8.23 -12.39 -19.87
N ALA A 20 9.43 -12.99 -19.78
CA ALA A 20 9.60 -14.42 -20.00
C ALA A 20 8.93 -15.26 -18.89
N LEU A 21 8.59 -14.63 -17.75
CA LEU A 21 8.09 -15.30 -16.55
C LEU A 21 6.58 -15.12 -16.35
N MET A 22 5.93 -14.17 -17.03
CA MET A 22 4.51 -13.86 -16.86
C MET A 22 3.78 -13.69 -18.20
N PHE A 23 2.61 -14.32 -18.32
CA PHE A 23 1.73 -14.17 -19.48
C PHE A 23 1.07 -12.80 -19.57
N GLN A 24 0.99 -12.08 -18.44
CA GLN A 24 0.43 -10.74 -18.36
C GLN A 24 1.57 -9.71 -18.21
N CYS A 25 1.43 -8.60 -18.93
CA CYS A 25 2.41 -7.51 -18.90
C CYS A 25 2.41 -6.73 -17.58
N THR A 26 1.31 -6.78 -16.80
CA THR A 26 1.14 -6.05 -15.54
C THR A 26 0.93 -7.01 -14.39
N PHE A 27 1.70 -6.85 -13.31
CA PHE A 27 1.70 -7.75 -12.16
C PHE A 27 2.26 -7.07 -10.91
N LYS A 28 1.94 -7.61 -9.74
CA LYS A 28 2.55 -7.18 -8.47
C LYS A 28 3.97 -7.75 -8.30
N ALA A 29 4.81 -7.02 -7.57
CA ALA A 29 6.14 -7.50 -7.19
C ALA A 29 6.08 -8.85 -6.47
N SER A 30 5.12 -9.02 -5.55
CA SER A 30 4.90 -10.27 -4.82
C SER A 30 4.51 -11.44 -5.72
N GLU A 31 3.72 -11.21 -6.77
CA GLU A 31 3.35 -12.24 -7.73
C GLU A 31 4.58 -12.74 -8.49
N PHE A 32 5.45 -11.82 -8.90
CA PHE A 32 6.70 -12.17 -9.59
C PHE A 32 7.67 -12.92 -8.67
N LEU A 33 7.85 -12.44 -7.44
CA LEU A 33 8.66 -13.12 -6.42
C LEU A 33 8.13 -14.53 -6.11
N SER A 34 6.81 -14.71 -6.02
CA SER A 34 6.19 -16.02 -5.76
C SER A 34 6.45 -17.01 -6.91
N ILE A 35 6.40 -16.55 -8.16
CA ILE A 35 6.75 -17.38 -9.32
C ILE A 35 8.23 -17.78 -9.25
N MET A 36 9.14 -16.84 -8.97
CA MET A 36 10.56 -17.15 -8.83
C MET A 36 10.85 -18.10 -7.66
N GLU A 37 10.21 -17.89 -6.50
CA GLU A 37 10.31 -18.75 -5.34
C GLU A 37 9.91 -20.19 -5.69
N SER A 38 8.84 -20.38 -6.48
CA SER A 38 8.43 -21.72 -6.95
C SER A 38 9.42 -22.43 -7.89
N LYS A 39 10.40 -21.70 -8.44
CA LYS A 39 11.41 -22.25 -9.37
C LYS A 39 12.75 -22.55 -8.70
N LEU A 40 12.97 -22.07 -7.49
CA LEU A 40 14.20 -22.31 -6.73
C LEU A 40 13.91 -23.27 -5.57
N GLU A 41 14.92 -24.03 -5.16
CA GLU A 41 14.76 -25.00 -4.06
C GLU A 41 14.83 -24.32 -2.68
N GLU A 42 15.42 -23.12 -2.60
CA GLU A 42 15.65 -22.39 -1.35
C GLU A 42 14.62 -21.27 -1.10
N GLU A 43 13.48 -21.62 -0.51
CA GLU A 43 12.38 -20.69 -0.18
C GLU A 43 12.82 -19.48 0.66
N ASN A 44 13.79 -19.66 1.56
CA ASN A 44 14.26 -18.59 2.43
C ASN A 44 14.99 -17.47 1.68
N LEU A 45 15.41 -17.69 0.44
CA LEU A 45 16.15 -16.71 -0.36
C LEU A 45 15.35 -15.43 -0.63
N PHE A 46 14.03 -15.52 -0.69
CA PHE A 46 13.12 -14.38 -0.94
C PHE A 46 12.53 -13.77 0.35
N LYS A 47 12.71 -14.44 1.50
CA LYS A 47 12.19 -14.03 2.81
C LYS A 47 13.31 -13.50 3.70
N GLU A 48 13.78 -14.32 4.63
CA GLU A 48 14.79 -13.95 5.63
C GLU A 48 16.22 -13.93 5.09
N GLY A 49 16.47 -14.61 3.96
CA GLY A 49 17.78 -14.88 3.40
C GLY A 49 18.45 -16.13 3.99
N ILE A 50 19.48 -16.58 3.29
CA ILE A 50 20.28 -17.77 3.65
C ILE A 50 21.56 -17.31 4.34
N GLU A 51 21.94 -17.97 5.44
CA GLU A 51 23.20 -17.70 6.14
C GLU A 51 24.41 -17.93 5.23
N CYS A 52 25.32 -16.97 5.18
CA CYS A 52 26.50 -17.05 4.33
C CYS A 52 27.70 -16.30 4.93
N GLN A 53 28.86 -16.44 4.30
CA GLN A 53 30.01 -15.58 4.55
C GLN A 53 30.39 -14.85 3.26
N LEU A 54 30.58 -13.53 3.36
CA LEU A 54 31.01 -12.67 2.26
C LEU A 54 32.50 -12.33 2.42
N LEU A 55 33.26 -12.54 1.34
CA LEU A 55 34.63 -12.04 1.22
C LEU A 55 34.68 -10.95 0.13
N ARG A 56 35.07 -9.74 0.52
CA ARG A 56 35.35 -8.65 -0.43
C ARG A 56 36.86 -8.50 -0.63
N PRO A 57 37.33 -8.10 -1.83
CA PRO A 57 38.75 -7.83 -2.05
C PRO A 57 39.31 -6.87 -0.99
N GLY A 58 40.43 -7.25 -0.36
CA GLY A 58 41.06 -6.46 0.70
C GLY A 58 40.33 -6.42 2.04
N LYS A 59 39.32 -7.27 2.26
CA LYS A 59 38.57 -7.42 3.52
C LYS A 59 38.67 -8.85 4.05
N SER A 60 38.32 -9.04 5.33
CA SER A 60 38.17 -10.36 5.92
C SER A 60 36.79 -10.97 5.61
N TRP A 61 36.65 -12.28 5.85
CA TRP A 61 35.34 -12.94 5.83
C TRP A 61 34.37 -12.27 6.81
N GLN A 62 33.13 -12.06 6.36
CA GLN A 62 32.04 -11.49 7.14
C GLN A 62 30.82 -12.40 7.07
N THR A 63 30.34 -12.87 8.22
CA THR A 63 29.08 -13.60 8.32
C THR A 63 27.90 -12.67 8.07
N GLY A 64 26.90 -13.13 7.33
CA GLY A 64 25.68 -12.38 7.03
C GLY A 64 24.59 -13.27 6.43
N LYS A 65 23.62 -12.64 5.77
CA LYS A 65 22.56 -13.32 5.02
C LYS A 65 22.56 -12.87 3.56
N PHE A 66 22.38 -13.82 2.65
CA PHE A 66 22.16 -13.59 1.23
C PHE A 66 20.67 -13.70 0.91
N ARG A 67 20.09 -12.69 0.24
CA ARG A 67 18.67 -12.62 -0.12
C ARG A 67 18.48 -11.99 -1.49
N ILE A 68 17.41 -12.37 -2.19
CA ILE A 68 16.98 -11.75 -3.45
C ILE A 68 15.87 -10.74 -3.16
N ARG A 69 15.95 -9.57 -3.78
CA ARG A 69 14.92 -8.54 -3.79
C ARG A 69 14.84 -7.90 -5.18
N LEU A 70 13.69 -7.32 -5.51
CA LEU A 70 13.52 -6.54 -6.73
C LEU A 70 13.84 -5.09 -6.46
N GLU A 71 14.49 -4.45 -7.42
CA GLU A 71 14.80 -3.03 -7.39
C GLU A 71 14.17 -2.33 -8.60
N PHE A 72 13.78 -1.08 -8.41
CA PHE A 72 13.31 -0.21 -9.47
C PHE A 72 14.26 0.97 -9.62
N CYS A 73 14.68 1.20 -10.86
CA CYS A 73 15.59 2.26 -11.25
C CYS A 73 14.84 3.21 -12.19
N PRO A 74 14.27 4.31 -11.69
CA PRO A 74 13.62 5.30 -12.53
C PRO A 74 14.66 6.05 -13.37
N ASP A 75 14.30 6.39 -14.62
CA ASP A 75 15.16 7.17 -15.52
C ASP A 75 15.46 8.58 -14.98
N GLU A 76 14.47 9.15 -14.28
CA GLU A 76 14.58 10.44 -13.60
C GLU A 76 14.33 10.24 -12.10
N PRO A 77 15.18 10.78 -11.22
CA PRO A 77 15.00 10.62 -9.78
C PRO A 77 13.69 11.27 -9.34
N ASP A 78 12.93 10.58 -8.50
CA ASP A 78 11.63 11.07 -8.03
C ASP A 78 11.79 12.40 -7.28
N ALA A 79 11.16 13.44 -7.80
CA ALA A 79 11.16 14.77 -7.22
C ALA A 79 9.98 14.88 -6.25
N GLU A 80 10.00 14.13 -5.15
CA GLU A 80 8.96 14.31 -4.14
C GLU A 80 8.99 15.76 -3.61
N PRO A 81 7.88 16.51 -3.67
CA PRO A 81 7.79 17.82 -3.06
C PRO A 81 7.82 17.62 -1.54
N LYS A 82 8.99 17.87 -0.94
CA LYS A 82 9.11 18.04 0.52
C LYS A 82 8.14 19.12 0.99
N GLY A 83 6.99 18.69 1.53
CA GLY A 83 6.07 19.45 2.37
C GLY A 83 5.62 20.80 1.83
N ILE A 84 4.44 20.83 1.18
CA ILE A 84 3.62 22.04 1.25
C ILE A 84 3.07 22.07 2.69
N PRO A 85 3.42 23.04 3.54
CA PRO A 85 2.79 23.14 4.85
C PRO A 85 1.30 23.35 4.64
N THR A 86 0.50 22.42 5.16
CA THR A 86 -0.95 22.50 5.25
C THR A 86 -1.29 23.77 6.03
N SER A 87 -1.56 24.85 5.30
CA SER A 87 -2.14 26.08 5.85
C SER A 87 -3.41 25.69 6.59
N GLU A 88 -3.38 25.86 7.91
CA GLU A 88 -4.49 25.65 8.83
C GLU A 88 -5.77 26.29 8.27
N PHE A 89 -6.73 25.46 7.84
CA PHE A 89 -8.11 25.91 7.74
C PHE A 89 -8.59 26.17 9.17
N THR A 90 -8.51 27.42 9.58
CA THR A 90 -8.98 27.91 10.88
C THR A 90 -10.48 27.63 11.00
N SER A 91 -10.86 26.73 11.91
CA SER A 91 -12.25 26.59 12.35
C SER A 91 -12.77 27.93 12.87
N PRO A 92 -13.98 28.39 12.49
CA PRO A 92 -14.57 29.55 13.12
C PRO A 92 -14.94 29.27 14.58
N PRO A 93 -14.91 30.29 15.46
CA PRO A 93 -14.98 30.13 16.91
C PRO A 93 -16.40 29.92 17.44
N THR A 94 -16.47 29.13 18.51
CA THR A 94 -17.56 28.94 19.47
C THR A 94 -18.20 30.23 19.98
N THR A 95 -19.53 30.28 20.08
CA THR A 95 -20.27 31.05 21.12
C THR A 95 -21.72 30.52 21.26
N PRO A 96 -22.43 30.76 22.39
CA PRO A 96 -22.32 30.04 23.66
C PRO A 96 -23.62 29.28 24.02
N ALA A 97 -23.53 28.51 25.10
CA ALA A 97 -24.59 27.72 25.72
C ALA A 97 -25.90 28.48 26.00
N VAL A 98 -27.02 27.79 25.78
CA VAL A 98 -28.31 28.05 26.45
C VAL A 98 -28.79 26.73 27.04
N PRO A 99 -28.98 26.59 28.37
CA PRO A 99 -29.62 25.43 28.97
C PRO A 99 -31.13 25.67 29.06
N SER A 100 -31.94 24.62 28.91
CA SER A 100 -33.10 24.32 29.76
C SER A 100 -34.03 23.30 29.10
N ASP A 101 -34.29 22.24 29.86
CA ASP A 101 -35.43 21.33 29.72
C ASP A 101 -36.75 22.10 29.57
N SER A 102 -37.67 21.59 28.74
CA SER A 102 -39.08 21.35 29.10
C SER A 102 -39.85 20.71 27.93
N ASP A 103 -40.53 19.64 28.30
CA ASP A 103 -41.47 18.81 27.56
C ASP A 103 -42.71 19.56 27.05
N SER A 104 -43.37 18.96 26.05
CA SER A 104 -44.79 19.11 25.62
C SER A 104 -45.06 19.61 24.19
N ASP A 105 -45.94 18.83 23.55
CA ASP A 105 -46.93 19.17 22.50
C ASP A 105 -46.62 18.87 21.02
N ILE A 106 -46.92 17.61 20.67
CA ILE A 106 -47.19 17.08 19.33
C ILE A 106 -48.59 17.56 18.87
N PRO A 107 -48.78 18.05 17.63
CA PRO A 107 -50.11 18.10 17.01
C PRO A 107 -50.35 16.90 16.07
N PRO A 108 -51.61 16.44 15.93
CA PRO A 108 -51.98 15.21 15.26
C PRO A 108 -52.20 15.44 13.77
N PHE A 109 -51.78 14.50 12.93
CA PHE A 109 -52.59 13.81 11.91
C PHE A 109 -51.66 13.08 10.93
N VAL A 110 -51.63 11.76 11.02
CA VAL A 110 -50.98 10.86 10.06
C VAL A 110 -52.07 10.38 9.09
N PRO A 111 -51.74 10.08 7.81
CA PRO A 111 -51.73 8.66 7.46
C PRO A 111 -50.52 8.25 6.62
N ARG A 112 -49.83 7.21 7.08
CA ARG A 112 -48.77 6.47 6.37
C ARG A 112 -49.41 5.55 5.34
N PRO A 113 -48.91 5.49 4.08
CA PRO A 113 -49.24 4.39 3.19
C PRO A 113 -48.53 3.11 3.62
N THR A 114 -49.31 2.04 3.68
CA THR A 114 -49.00 0.67 4.08
C THR A 114 -48.01 -0.02 3.13
N LYS A 115 -47.18 -0.90 3.70
CA LYS A 115 -46.32 -1.85 2.98
C LYS A 115 -47.17 -2.69 2.01
N SER A 116 -46.80 -2.74 0.74
CA SER A 116 -47.28 -3.77 -0.18
C SER A 116 -46.13 -4.71 -0.49
N VAL A 117 -46.23 -5.93 0.03
CA VAL A 117 -45.41 -7.08 -0.37
C VAL A 117 -45.95 -7.54 -1.72
N GLY A 118 -45.07 -7.58 -2.72
CA GLY A 118 -45.38 -8.12 -4.04
C GLY A 118 -44.16 -8.85 -4.59
N MET A 119 -44.09 -10.15 -4.34
CA MET A 119 -43.35 -11.11 -5.15
C MET A 119 -43.75 -10.94 -6.61
N TRP A 120 -42.79 -10.78 -7.51
CA TRP A 120 -42.97 -11.13 -8.91
C TRP A 120 -41.88 -12.12 -9.34
N SER A 121 -42.35 -13.04 -10.18
CA SER A 121 -41.86 -14.38 -10.50
C SER A 121 -40.62 -14.43 -11.38
#